data_AF-A0A316HE73-F1
#
_entry.id   AF-A0A316HE73-F1
#
_cell.length_a   1.000
_cell.length_b   1.000
_cell.length_c   1.000
_cell.angle_alpha   90.00
_cell.angle_beta   90.00
_cell.angle_gamma   90.00
#
_symmetry.space_group_name_H-M   'P 1'
#
loop_
_entity.id
_entity.type
_entity.pdbx_description
1 polymer ?
#
loop_
_entity_poly.entity_id
_entity_poly.type
_entity_poly.pdbx_seq_one_letter_code
_entity_poly.pdbx_strand_id
1 'polypeptide(L)'
;MKRLFFIIILLSVITGCDALKKNYGIPYYQLGMSEQDFTLSHKNNLTMMEAVKGQTVYRRVTSTTSYTYYYFENSKLVRMLRTDITNPNPVVVVAPTK
;
A
#
# COMPACT_ATOMS: atom_id res chain seq x y z
N MET A 1 15.49 29.33 -28.90
CA MET A 1 14.23 29.02 -28.19
C MET A 1 13.60 27.67 -28.57
N LYS A 2 13.88 27.04 -29.74
CA LYS A 2 13.29 25.73 -30.09
C LYS A 2 13.91 24.51 -29.38
N ARG A 3 15.14 24.63 -28.85
CA ARG A 3 15.85 23.53 -28.16
C ARG A 3 15.39 23.28 -26.71
N LEU A 4 14.70 24.26 -26.09
CA LEU A 4 14.22 24.13 -24.70
C LEU A 4 12.96 23.25 -24.61
N PHE A 5 12.12 23.25 -25.65
CA PHE A 5 10.88 22.44 -25.69
C PHE A 5 11.16 20.94 -25.69
N PHE A 6 12.25 20.50 -26.34
CA PHE A 6 12.64 19.09 -26.36
C PHE A 6 13.07 18.56 -24.99
N ILE A 7 13.65 19.43 -24.14
CA ILE A 7 14.09 19.05 -22.79
C ILE A 7 12.88 18.87 -21.86
N ILE A 8 11.85 19.71 -21.99
CA ILE A 8 10.62 19.61 -21.19
C ILE A 8 9.83 18.34 -21.53
N ILE A 9 9.78 17.97 -22.81
CA ILE A 9 9.09 16.74 -23.27
C ILE A 9 9.84 15.48 -22.82
N LEU A 10 11.18 15.51 -22.78
CA LEU A 10 11.96 14.36 -22.31
C LEU A 10 11.84 14.17 -20.78
N LEU A 11 11.75 15.26 -20.00
CA LEU A 11 11.53 15.18 -18.56
C LEU A 11 10.13 14.68 -18.19
N SER A 12 9.10 14.93 -19.00
CA SER A 12 7.73 14.47 -18.69
C SER A 12 7.53 12.98 -18.94
N VAL A 13 8.38 12.32 -19.73
CA VAL A 13 8.26 10.87 -20.00
C VAL A 13 8.79 10.03 -18.83
N ILE A 14 9.79 10.51 -18.09
CA ILE A 14 10.41 9.75 -16.99
C ILE A 14 9.57 9.78 -15.70
N THR A 15 8.82 10.85 -15.45
CA THR A 15 7.92 10.98 -14.28
C THR A 15 6.55 10.33 -14.48
N GLY A 16 6.23 9.89 -15.70
CA GLY A 16 4.91 9.32 -16.05
C GLY A 16 4.67 7.89 -15.58
N CYS A 17 5.72 7.13 -15.23
CA CYS A 17 5.55 5.71 -14.86
C CYS A 17 4.99 5.49 -13.45
N ASP A 18 5.18 6.41 -12.51
CA ASP A 18 4.63 6.28 -11.15
C ASP A 18 3.24 6.91 -11.00
N ALA A 19 2.87 7.84 -11.89
CA ALA A 19 1.56 8.50 -11.88
C ALA A 19 0.41 7.57 -12.34
N LEU A 20 0.73 6.51 -13.10
CA LEU A 20 -0.27 5.55 -13.60
C LEU A 20 -0.67 4.49 -12.56
N LYS A 21 0.12 4.28 -11.49
CA LYS A 21 -0.23 3.31 -10.43
C LYS A 21 -1.28 3.82 -9.44
N LYS A 22 -1.54 5.13 -9.40
CA LYS A 22 -2.52 5.75 -8.49
C LYS A 22 -3.95 5.79 -9.06
N ASN A 23 -4.13 5.58 -10.36
CA ASN A 23 -5.40 5.86 -11.07
C ASN A 23 -6.34 4.66 -11.24
N TYR A 24 -5.90 3.44 -10.96
CA TYR A 24 -6.80 2.32 -10.77
C TYR A 24 -7.08 2.27 -9.27
N GLY A 25 -8.32 2.49 -8.84
CA GLY A 25 -8.74 2.57 -7.43
C GLY A 25 -8.53 1.30 -6.58
N ILE A 26 -7.56 0.46 -6.94
CA ILE A 26 -7.04 -0.65 -6.17
C ILE A 26 -5.85 -0.12 -5.37
N PRO A 27 -5.97 0.02 -4.06
CA PRO A 27 -4.86 0.50 -3.24
C PRO A 27 -3.70 -0.50 -3.31
N TYR A 28 -2.59 -0.05 -3.91
CA TYR A 28 -1.39 -0.85 -4.10
C TYR A 28 -0.61 -0.88 -2.78
N TYR A 29 -0.61 -2.03 -2.10
CA TYR A 29 0.19 -2.25 -0.91
C TYR A 29 1.46 -3.02 -1.29
N GLN A 30 2.62 -2.44 -0.97
CA GLN A 30 3.91 -3.05 -1.28
C GLN A 30 4.68 -3.30 0.01
N LEU A 31 5.25 -4.51 0.13
CA LEU A 31 6.19 -4.80 1.20
C LEU A 31 7.35 -3.79 1.16
N GLY A 32 7.73 -3.26 2.32
CA GLY A 32 8.71 -2.20 2.47
C GLY A 32 8.16 -0.77 2.34
N MET A 33 6.86 -0.58 2.04
CA MET A 33 6.27 0.77 2.09
C MET A 33 6.32 1.34 3.50
N SER A 34 6.50 2.66 3.62
CA SER A 34 6.51 3.29 4.93
C SER A 34 5.10 3.30 5.55
N GLU A 35 5.04 3.22 6.87
CA GLU A 35 3.81 3.36 7.65
C GLU A 35 3.12 4.72 7.40
N GLN A 36 3.92 5.77 7.20
CA GLN A 36 3.43 7.10 6.85
C GLN A 36 2.74 7.10 5.48
N ASP A 37 3.37 6.55 4.45
CA ASP A 37 2.79 6.48 3.10
C ASP A 37 1.50 5.64 3.09
N PHE A 38 1.50 4.56 3.88
CA PHE A 38 0.35 3.68 4.06
C PHE A 38 -0.84 4.40 4.72
N THR A 39 -0.62 5.10 5.82
CA THR A 39 -1.70 5.78 6.57
C THR A 39 -2.22 7.02 5.85
N LEU A 40 -1.36 7.76 5.14
CA LEU A 40 -1.77 8.92 4.34
C LEU A 40 -2.73 8.55 3.20
N SER A 41 -2.55 7.37 2.61
CA SER A 41 -3.35 6.91 1.48
C SER A 41 -4.72 6.32 1.89
N HIS A 42 -4.97 6.03 3.18
CA HIS A 42 -6.11 5.20 3.60
C HIS A 42 -6.76 5.59 4.94
N LYS A 43 -6.91 6.90 5.22
CA LYS A 43 -7.46 7.41 6.50
C LYS A 43 -8.85 6.87 6.87
N ASN A 44 -9.68 6.54 5.88
CA ASN A 44 -11.05 6.08 6.09
C ASN A 44 -11.05 4.54 6.08
N ASN A 45 -11.37 3.89 7.21
CA ASN A 45 -11.47 2.43 7.43
C ASN A 45 -10.20 1.71 7.89
N LEU A 46 -9.22 2.43 8.46
CA LEU A 46 -8.06 1.82 9.10
C LEU A 46 -8.20 1.88 10.63
N THR A 47 -8.05 0.75 11.30
CA THR A 47 -8.04 0.64 12.76
C THR A 47 -6.67 0.15 13.21
N MET A 48 -6.04 0.85 14.15
CA MET A 48 -4.82 0.35 14.80
C MET A 48 -5.22 -0.73 15.81
N MET A 49 -4.64 -1.92 15.67
CA MET A 49 -4.91 -3.07 16.54
C MET A 49 -3.82 -3.23 17.59
N GLU A 50 -2.57 -2.92 17.23
CA GLU A 50 -1.41 -3.03 18.11
C GLU A 50 -0.37 -1.97 17.73
N ALA A 51 0.29 -1.39 18.74
CA ALA A 51 1.43 -0.51 18.59
C ALA A 51 2.39 -0.73 19.77
N VAL A 52 3.44 -1.51 19.52
CA VAL A 52 4.53 -1.79 20.46
C VAL A 52 5.85 -1.31 19.85
N LYS A 53 6.92 -1.25 20.65
CA LYS A 53 8.20 -0.74 20.18
C LYS A 53 8.70 -1.55 18.98
N GLY A 54 8.76 -0.91 17.81
CA GLY A 54 9.25 -1.52 16.58
C GLY A 54 8.22 -2.33 15.81
N GLN A 55 6.96 -2.46 16.28
CA GLN A 55 5.90 -3.16 15.56
C GLN A 55 4.55 -2.42 15.67
N THR A 56 3.88 -2.26 14.53
CA THR A 56 2.51 -1.74 14.46
C THR A 56 1.65 -2.68 13.64
N VAL A 57 0.42 -2.94 14.07
CA VAL A 57 -0.55 -3.72 13.31
C VAL A 57 -1.78 -2.88 13.05
N TYR A 58 -2.16 -2.76 11.78
CA TYR A 58 -3.42 -2.16 11.38
C TYR A 58 -4.37 -3.20 10.81
N ARG A 59 -5.66 -2.97 10.97
CA ARG A 59 -6.74 -3.72 10.34
C ARG A 59 -7.55 -2.80 9.45
N ARG A 60 -7.86 -3.25 8.25
CA ARG A 60 -8.80 -2.61 7.33
C ARG A 60 -9.99 -3.52 7.07
N VAL A 61 -11.18 -2.95 7.04
CA VAL A 61 -12.39 -3.63 6.54
C VAL A 61 -12.34 -3.65 5.01
N THR A 62 -12.25 -4.83 4.41
CA THR A 62 -12.20 -5.00 2.94
C THR A 62 -13.52 -5.41 2.33
N SER A 63 -14.39 -6.05 3.11
CA SER A 63 -15.80 -6.30 2.79
C SER A 63 -16.60 -6.45 4.09
N THR A 64 -17.91 -6.68 3.98
CA THR A 64 -18.78 -7.03 5.12
C THR A 64 -18.36 -8.29 5.87
N THR A 65 -17.58 -9.16 5.21
CA THR A 65 -17.17 -10.47 5.72
C THR A 65 -15.67 -10.66 5.73
N SER A 66 -14.86 -9.63 5.48
CA SER A 66 -13.41 -9.77 5.38
C SER A 66 -12.64 -8.59 5.95
N TYR A 67 -11.51 -8.92 6.55
CA TYR A 67 -10.52 -7.97 7.03
C TYR A 67 -9.15 -8.26 6.43
N THR A 68 -8.37 -7.20 6.25
CA THR A 68 -6.93 -7.32 5.98
C THR A 68 -6.15 -6.71 7.12
N TYR A 69 -5.19 -7.47 7.65
CA TYR A 69 -4.21 -7.01 8.62
C TYR A 69 -2.92 -6.63 7.91
N TYR A 70 -2.30 -5.55 8.37
CA TYR A 70 -1.06 -4.98 7.85
C TYR A 70 -0.08 -4.89 9.00
N TYR A 71 1.03 -5.61 8.90
CA TYR A 71 2.05 -5.68 9.92
C TYR A 71 3.24 -4.83 9.51
N PHE A 72 3.60 -3.90 10.38
CA PHE A 72 4.76 -3.03 10.22
C PHE A 72 5.82 -3.43 11.21
N GLU A 73 7.06 -3.56 10.74
CA GLU A 73 8.24 -3.66 11.58
C GLU A 73 9.16 -2.48 11.26
N ASN A 74 9.60 -1.75 12.28
CA ASN A 74 10.40 -0.53 12.13
C ASN A 74 9.81 0.45 11.09
N SER A 75 8.49 0.65 11.16
CA SER A 75 7.69 1.49 10.25
C SER A 75 7.74 1.08 8.77
N LYS A 76 8.03 -0.19 8.47
CA LYS A 76 7.99 -0.77 7.13
C LYS A 76 6.98 -1.92 7.06
N LEU A 77 6.13 -1.94 6.04
CA LEU A 77 5.16 -3.02 5.84
C LEU A 77 5.90 -4.33 5.55
N VAL A 78 5.79 -5.33 6.41
CA VAL A 78 6.47 -6.63 6.24
C VAL A 78 5.52 -7.78 5.93
N ARG A 79 4.23 -7.64 6.25
CA ARG A 79 3.24 -8.69 6.00
C ARG A 79 1.84 -8.13 5.82
N MET A 80 1.07 -8.80 4.98
CA MET A 80 -0.36 -8.61 4.83
C MET A 80 -1.09 -9.94 5.00
N LEU A 81 -2.16 -9.94 5.78
CA LEU A 81 -2.96 -11.13 6.05
C LEU A 81 -4.43 -10.84 5.80
N ARG A 82 -5.02 -11.51 4.81
CA ARG A 82 -6.46 -11.44 4.57
C ARG A 82 -7.16 -12.56 5.33
N THR A 83 -8.17 -12.19 6.10
CA THR A 83 -9.03 -13.12 6.83
C THR A 83 -10.46 -12.93 6.35
N ASP A 84 -11.07 -14.00 5.85
CA ASP A 84 -12.49 -14.03 5.50
C ASP A 84 -13.24 -14.71 6.67
N ILE A 85 -14.21 -14.01 7.26
CA ILE A 85 -14.98 -14.50 8.43
C ILE A 85 -15.74 -15.79 8.10
N THR A 86 -16.16 -15.92 6.83
CA THR A 86 -16.90 -17.08 6.33
C THR A 86 -16.01 -18.26 5.91
N ASN A 87 -14.69 -18.06 5.84
CA ASN A 87 -13.73 -19.12 5.51
C ASN A 87 -12.46 -18.94 6.35
N PRO A 88 -12.30 -19.71 7.44
CA PRO A 88 -11.25 -19.49 8.44
C PRO A 88 -9.83 -19.79 7.96
N ASN A 89 -9.61 -20.11 6.68
CA ASN A 89 -8.28 -20.29 6.10
C ASN A 89 -7.66 -18.93 5.76
N PRO A 90 -6.68 -18.44 6.54
CA PRO A 90 -6.07 -17.14 6.29
C PRO A 90 -5.25 -17.17 5.00
N VAL A 91 -5.47 -16.19 4.12
CA VAL A 91 -4.71 -16.05 2.88
C VAL A 91 -3.58 -15.04 3.13
N VAL A 92 -2.34 -15.52 3.07
CA VAL A 92 -1.16 -14.66 3.09
C VAL A 92 -1.01 -14.00 1.72
N VAL A 93 -1.06 -12.68 1.68
CA VAL A 93 -0.87 -11.92 0.44
C VAL A 93 0.63 -11.71 0.24
N VAL A 94 1.24 -12.52 -0.62
CA VAL A 94 2.62 -12.35 -1.04
C VAL A 94 2.65 -11.39 -2.22
N ALA A 95 3.39 -10.28 -2.09
CA ALA A 95 3.59 -9.38 -3.23
C ALA A 95 4.42 -10.09 -4.30
N PRO A 96 4.06 -10.01 -5.59
CA PRO A 96 4.89 -10.57 -6.65
C PRO A 96 6.23 -9.84 -6.69
N THR A 97 7.32 -10.59 -6.49
CA THR A 97 8.69 -10.13 -6.78
C THR A 97 8.82 -9.90 -8.28
N LYS A 98 9.13 -8.67 -8.67
CA LYS A 98 9.44 -8.29 -10.05
C LYS A 98 10.95 -8.33 -10.26
#